data_AF-A0A7S4P563-F1
#
_entry.id   AF-A0A7S4P563-F1
#
_cell.length_a   1.000
_cell.length_b   1.000
_cell.length_c   1.000
_cell.angle_alpha   90.00
_cell.angle_beta   90.00
_cell.angle_gamma   90.00
#
_symmetry.space_group_name_H-M   'P 1'
#
loop_
_entity.id
_entity.type
_entity.pdbx_description
1 polymer ?
#
loop_
_entity_poly.entity_id
_entity_poly.type
_entity_poly.pdbx_seq_one_letter_code
_entity_poly.pdbx_strand_id
1 'polypeptide(L)'
;KRTKKLSTRKKKKKKQNKKKVKEEKEEKDREKDGEKGEDKGENNGENQEEKKETKPPLTRMRRKPLERQKFFQEGGLWRDEYVLDLLNELTETTGKALLLLSVLEKRQLVADDHVTVLKQLVFSGHQMMSAALSAFSVEMDFDELGDTLTRIAKKVIAQQQQQQQQEER
;
A
#
# COMPACT_ATOMS: atom_id res chain seq x y z
N LYS A 1 29.99 -54.07 -8.94
CA LYS A 1 29.55 -54.09 -7.52
C LYS A 1 30.42 -53.12 -6.73
N ARG A 2 30.00 -51.86 -6.58
CA ARG A 2 30.65 -50.84 -5.73
C ARG A 2 29.59 -50.14 -4.89
N THR A 3 29.99 -49.83 -3.66
CA THR A 3 29.18 -49.88 -2.46
C THR A 3 28.49 -48.55 -2.13
N LYS A 4 27.27 -48.69 -1.62
CA LYS A 4 26.44 -47.66 -1.02
C LYS A 4 27.09 -47.17 0.28
N LYS A 5 27.51 -45.90 0.35
CA LYS A 5 27.74 -45.18 1.61
C LYS A 5 27.53 -43.67 1.39
N LEU A 6 26.31 -43.19 1.62
CA LEU A 6 26.01 -41.77 1.88
C LEU A 6 24.68 -41.70 2.64
N SER A 7 24.68 -42.28 3.85
CA SER A 7 23.65 -42.13 4.86
C SER A 7 24.26 -41.34 6.03
N THR A 8 23.42 -40.56 6.72
CA THR A 8 23.61 -39.98 8.07
C THR A 8 24.16 -38.55 8.26
N ARG A 9 23.97 -37.59 7.35
CA ARG A 9 24.27 -36.14 7.66
C ARG A 9 23.05 -35.21 7.78
N LYS A 10 21.81 -35.71 7.69
CA LYS A 10 20.57 -34.89 7.68
C LYS A 10 19.81 -34.74 9.01
N LYS A 11 20.26 -35.34 10.14
CA LYS A 11 19.44 -35.36 11.38
C LYS A 11 19.81 -34.37 12.50
N LYS A 12 20.86 -33.54 12.38
CA LYS A 12 21.30 -32.66 13.49
C LYS A 12 20.81 -31.20 13.44
N LYS A 13 20.26 -30.69 12.33
CA LYS A 13 19.84 -29.26 12.22
C LYS A 13 18.39 -28.95 12.62
N LYS A 14 17.56 -29.95 12.92
CA LYS A 14 16.12 -29.74 13.21
C LYS A 14 15.79 -29.43 14.68
N LYS A 15 16.78 -29.38 15.59
CA LYS A 15 16.55 -29.25 17.04
C LYS A 15 16.85 -27.87 17.64
N GLN A 16 17.33 -26.89 16.86
CA GLN A 16 17.69 -25.56 17.38
C GLN A 16 16.65 -24.45 17.11
N ASN A 17 15.73 -24.61 16.15
CA ASN A 17 14.74 -23.55 15.84
C ASN A 17 13.48 -23.55 16.71
N LYS A 18 13.32 -24.48 17.67
CA LYS A 18 12.09 -24.57 18.48
C LYS A 18 12.15 -23.82 19.81
N LYS A 19 13.26 -23.13 20.12
CA LYS A 19 13.45 -22.45 21.42
C LYS A 19 13.31 -20.92 21.39
N LYS A 20 13.06 -20.32 20.22
CA LYS A 20 13.00 -18.85 20.06
C LYS A 20 11.59 -18.26 19.88
N VAL A 21 10.54 -19.07 20.03
CA VAL A 21 9.13 -18.66 19.77
C VAL A 21 8.33 -18.54 21.08
N LYS A 22 8.97 -18.29 22.23
CA LYS A 22 8.28 -18.31 23.53
C LYS A 22 8.45 -17.06 24.41
N GLU A 23 9.06 -15.99 23.91
CA GLU A 23 9.36 -14.80 24.75
C GLU A 23 8.76 -13.47 24.25
N GLU A 24 8.06 -13.40 23.11
CA GLU A 24 7.48 -12.13 22.60
C GLU A 24 5.95 -12.09 22.71
N LYS A 25 5.36 -12.56 23.81
CA LYS A 25 3.88 -12.57 23.99
C LYS A 25 3.37 -11.84 25.25
N GLU A 26 4.17 -10.98 25.88
CA GLU A 26 3.77 -10.37 27.17
C GLU A 26 4.07 -8.86 27.35
N GLU A 27 4.16 -8.10 26.26
CA GLU A 27 4.10 -6.62 26.31
C GLU A 27 3.22 -6.19 25.12
N LYS A 28 2.20 -5.34 25.23
CA LYS A 28 1.90 -4.35 26.26
C LYS A 28 0.46 -3.87 26.02
N ASP A 29 -0.48 -4.49 26.72
CA ASP A 29 -1.80 -3.90 26.98
C ASP A 29 -1.61 -2.70 27.90
N ARG A 30 -1.54 -1.48 27.36
CA ARG A 30 -1.67 -0.20 28.07
C ARG A 30 -1.58 0.93 27.06
N GLU A 31 -2.72 1.37 26.56
CA GLU A 31 -3.11 2.78 26.70
C GLU A 31 -4.55 2.96 26.24
N LYS A 32 -5.35 3.22 27.26
CA LYS A 32 -6.76 3.52 27.28
C LYS A 32 -6.84 5.00 27.65
N ASP A 33 -7.88 5.65 27.16
CA ASP A 33 -8.51 6.84 27.73
C ASP A 33 -7.88 8.22 27.42
N GLY A 34 -8.62 9.00 26.62
CA GLY A 34 -8.43 10.42 26.33
C GLY A 34 -8.77 10.69 24.87
N GLU A 35 -9.65 11.59 24.46
CA GLU A 35 -10.19 12.75 25.14
C GLU A 35 -11.41 13.26 24.35
N LYS A 36 -12.38 13.80 25.07
CA LYS A 36 -13.54 14.55 24.56
C LYS A 36 -13.10 15.93 24.05
N GLY A 37 -13.76 16.42 23.00
CA GLY A 37 -13.87 17.85 22.65
C GLY A 37 -14.61 17.95 21.32
N GLU A 38 -15.88 18.39 21.27
CA GLU A 38 -16.27 19.80 21.05
C GLU A 38 -15.64 20.35 19.74
N ASP A 39 -16.37 20.85 18.75
CA ASP A 39 -17.34 21.93 18.87
C ASP A 39 -18.15 22.07 17.56
N LYS A 40 -19.33 22.69 17.70
CA LYS A 40 -20.32 23.01 16.70
C LYS A 40 -19.83 24.11 15.76
N GLY A 41 -20.18 24.01 14.49
CA GLY A 41 -19.95 25.06 13.49
C GLY A 41 -21.06 25.09 12.45
N GLU A 42 -22.25 25.52 12.88
CA GLU A 42 -23.32 25.96 11.98
C GLU A 42 -22.88 27.28 11.34
N ASN A 43 -22.94 27.39 10.00
CA ASN A 43 -22.99 28.71 9.38
C ASN A 43 -23.88 28.70 8.14
N ASN A 44 -25.12 29.16 8.36
CA ASN A 44 -26.09 29.54 7.35
C ASN A 44 -25.68 30.90 6.76
N GLY A 45 -25.51 30.95 5.44
CA GLY A 45 -25.32 32.19 4.69
C GLY A 45 -26.34 32.27 3.56
N GLU A 46 -27.58 32.61 3.92
CA GLU A 46 -28.64 33.01 3.00
C GLU A 46 -28.35 34.44 2.52
N ASN A 47 -28.23 34.67 1.21
CA ASN A 47 -28.28 36.02 0.65
C ASN A 47 -29.08 36.02 -0.65
N GLN A 48 -30.29 36.57 -0.56
CA GLN A 48 -31.15 36.92 -1.67
C GLN A 48 -30.84 38.36 -2.07
N GLU A 49 -30.60 38.62 -3.35
CA GLU A 49 -31.01 39.91 -3.92
C GLU A 49 -31.29 39.76 -5.43
N GLU A 50 -32.57 39.84 -5.76
CA GLU A 50 -33.09 40.04 -7.11
C GLU A 50 -32.67 41.41 -7.63
N LYS A 51 -32.10 41.49 -8.84
CA LYS A 51 -32.37 42.63 -9.76
C LYS A 51 -32.58 42.12 -11.18
N LYS A 52 -33.80 42.35 -11.67
CA LYS A 52 -34.28 42.15 -13.03
C LYS A 52 -33.78 43.29 -13.93
N GLU A 53 -33.43 42.97 -15.19
CA GLU A 53 -33.95 43.61 -16.42
C GLU A 53 -33.02 43.41 -17.65
N THR A 54 -33.54 42.67 -18.64
CA THR A 54 -33.54 42.87 -20.12
C THR A 54 -32.33 43.59 -20.78
N LYS A 55 -31.65 43.12 -21.84
CA LYS A 55 -32.06 42.45 -23.10
C LYS A 55 -30.78 41.96 -23.87
N PRO A 56 -30.90 41.16 -24.97
CA PRO A 56 -29.90 40.18 -25.44
C PRO A 56 -28.83 40.77 -26.38
N PRO A 57 -27.63 40.15 -26.48
CA PRO A 57 -27.27 39.54 -27.78
C PRO A 57 -26.29 38.35 -27.73
N LEU A 58 -26.36 37.54 -28.80
CA LEU A 58 -25.34 36.61 -29.33
C LEU A 58 -24.84 35.54 -28.36
N THR A 59 -25.44 34.35 -28.47
CA THR A 59 -25.01 33.09 -27.84
C THR A 59 -23.63 32.66 -28.36
N ARG A 60 -22.60 33.33 -27.87
CA ARG A 60 -21.27 32.75 -27.71
C ARG A 60 -21.48 31.55 -26.79
N MET A 61 -21.34 30.33 -27.34
CA MET A 61 -21.46 29.10 -26.55
C MET A 61 -20.55 29.22 -25.32
N ARG A 62 -21.15 29.54 -24.18
CA ARG A 62 -20.54 29.44 -22.87
C ARG A 62 -20.28 27.96 -22.66
N ARG A 63 -19.08 27.52 -23.03
CA ARG A 63 -18.50 26.31 -22.45
C ARG A 63 -18.62 26.49 -20.94
N LYS A 64 -19.42 25.64 -20.30
CA LYS A 64 -19.54 25.60 -18.85
C LYS A 64 -18.11 25.56 -18.31
N PRO A 65 -17.73 26.46 -17.38
CA PRO A 65 -16.39 26.46 -16.83
C PRO A 65 -16.13 25.06 -16.27
N LEU A 66 -15.00 24.48 -16.66
CA LEU A 66 -14.47 23.24 -16.09
C LEU A 66 -14.04 23.49 -14.63
N GLU A 67 -14.96 23.93 -13.77
CA GLU A 67 -14.78 24.05 -12.31
C GLU A 67 -14.81 22.68 -11.60
N ARG A 68 -14.40 21.63 -12.31
CA ARG A 68 -13.96 20.35 -11.75
C ARG A 68 -12.46 20.12 -11.96
N GLN A 69 -11.71 21.18 -12.25
CA GLN A 69 -10.27 21.14 -12.50
C GLN A 69 -9.50 22.14 -11.62
N LYS A 70 -9.95 22.33 -10.38
CA LYS A 70 -9.21 23.04 -9.32
C LYS A 70 -8.85 22.13 -8.13
N PHE A 71 -9.01 20.82 -8.26
CA PHE A 71 -8.61 19.84 -7.24
C PHE A 71 -7.17 19.33 -7.41
N PHE A 72 -6.40 19.96 -8.30
CA PHE A 72 -5.13 19.42 -8.77
C PHE A 72 -4.05 20.49 -8.63
N GLN A 73 -3.38 20.57 -7.47
CA GLN A 73 -1.94 20.83 -7.31
C GLN A 73 -1.48 21.45 -5.98
N GLU A 74 -2.36 21.80 -5.04
CA GLU A 74 -1.87 22.25 -3.72
C GLU A 74 -1.63 21.02 -2.81
N GLY A 75 -0.54 20.30 -3.07
CA GLY A 75 0.01 19.29 -2.16
C GLY A 75 0.32 17.92 -2.75
N GLY A 76 -0.22 17.57 -3.94
CA GLY A 76 0.16 16.35 -4.69
C GLY A 76 -0.12 14.99 -4.02
N LEU A 77 -0.44 14.96 -2.74
CA LEU A 77 -0.92 13.81 -2.01
C LEU A 77 -2.41 13.66 -2.31
N TRP A 78 -2.74 12.64 -3.09
CA TRP A 78 -4.12 12.16 -3.18
C TRP A 78 -4.58 11.89 -1.75
N ARG A 79 -5.68 12.51 -1.29
CA ARG A 79 -6.23 12.16 0.03
C ARG A 79 -6.47 10.66 0.02
N ASP A 80 -6.02 10.01 1.08
CA ASP A 80 -6.04 8.55 1.25
C ASP A 80 -7.41 7.95 0.91
N GLU A 81 -8.47 8.67 1.25
CA GLU A 81 -9.86 8.34 0.96
C GLU A 81 -10.13 8.06 -0.54
N TYR A 82 -9.60 8.87 -1.46
CA TYR A 82 -9.83 8.68 -2.90
C TYR A 82 -9.08 7.47 -3.47
N VAL A 83 -7.96 7.10 -2.86
CA VAL A 83 -7.17 5.94 -3.30
C VAL A 83 -7.96 4.66 -3.04
N LEU A 84 -8.66 4.57 -1.92
CA LEU A 84 -9.44 3.39 -1.54
C LEU A 84 -10.66 3.19 -2.44
N ASP A 85 -11.36 4.28 -2.78
CA ASP A 85 -12.47 4.24 -3.74
C ASP A 85 -11.98 3.78 -5.12
N LEU A 86 -10.86 4.32 -5.60
CA LEU A 86 -10.27 3.93 -6.88
C LEU A 86 -9.83 2.45 -6.85
N LEU A 87 -9.26 1.98 -5.73
CA LEU A 87 -8.90 0.57 -5.56
C LEU A 87 -10.12 -0.35 -5.60
N ASN A 88 -11.29 0.09 -5.13
CA ASN A 88 -12.52 -0.68 -5.20
C ASN A 88 -13.08 -0.78 -6.62
N GLU A 89 -12.95 0.28 -7.44
CA GLU A 89 -13.41 0.30 -8.83
C GLU A 89 -12.58 -0.58 -9.76
N LEU A 90 -11.28 -0.75 -9.50
CA LEU A 90 -10.48 -1.69 -10.27
C LEU A 90 -10.99 -3.12 -10.01
N THR A 91 -11.19 -3.92 -11.05
CA THR A 91 -11.53 -5.35 -10.91
C THR A 91 -10.29 -6.23 -10.91
N GLU A 92 -9.22 -5.77 -11.56
CA GLU A 92 -7.96 -6.49 -11.69
C GLU A 92 -7.05 -6.29 -10.46
N THR A 93 -6.71 -7.39 -9.79
CA THR A 93 -5.81 -7.41 -8.64
C THR A 93 -4.42 -6.86 -8.98
N THR A 94 -3.93 -7.12 -10.20
CA THR A 94 -2.66 -6.60 -10.70
C THR A 94 -2.67 -5.07 -10.77
N GLY A 95 -3.72 -4.48 -11.34
CA GLY A 95 -3.86 -3.03 -11.44
C GLY A 95 -3.91 -2.35 -10.07
N LYS A 96 -4.67 -2.93 -9.13
CA LYS A 96 -4.72 -2.47 -7.73
C LYS A 96 -3.34 -2.47 -7.08
N ALA A 97 -2.62 -3.58 -7.23
CA ALA A 97 -1.30 -3.74 -6.64
C ALA A 97 -0.30 -2.71 -7.19
N LEU A 98 -0.30 -2.48 -8.51
CA LEU A 98 0.57 -1.49 -9.14
C LEU A 98 0.24 -0.06 -8.71
N LEU A 99 -1.04 0.28 -8.62
CA LEU A 99 -1.50 1.58 -8.12
C LEU A 99 -1.06 1.77 -6.66
N LEU A 100 -1.25 0.77 -5.82
CA LEU A 100 -0.88 0.81 -4.40
C LEU A 100 0.64 0.98 -4.23
N LEU A 101 1.45 0.26 -5.01
CA LEU A 101 2.91 0.46 -5.02
C LEU A 101 3.30 1.90 -5.39
N SER A 102 2.62 2.51 -6.36
CA SER A 102 2.87 3.91 -6.72
C SER A 102 2.51 4.91 -5.61
N VAL A 103 1.52 4.58 -4.79
CA VAL A 103 1.15 5.40 -3.62
C VAL A 103 2.21 5.27 -2.53
N LEU A 104 2.65 4.04 -2.23
CA LEU A 104 3.70 3.79 -1.24
C LEU A 104 5.05 4.42 -1.62
N GLU A 105 5.39 4.39 -2.92
CA GLU A 105 6.57 5.07 -3.48
C GLU A 105 6.51 6.58 -3.27
N LYS A 106 5.37 7.22 -3.61
CA LYS A 106 5.15 8.66 -3.39
C LYS A 106 5.20 9.06 -1.91
N ARG A 107 4.79 8.17 -1.01
CA ARG A 107 4.86 8.38 0.44
C ARG A 107 6.24 8.07 1.04
N GLN A 108 7.18 7.59 0.23
CA GLN A 108 8.51 7.16 0.69
C GLN A 108 8.48 6.06 1.76
N LEU A 109 7.40 5.24 1.78
CA LEU A 109 7.29 4.09 2.69
C LEU A 109 8.09 2.89 2.20
N VAL A 110 8.38 2.85 0.90
CA VAL A 110 9.15 1.80 0.24
C VAL A 110 10.19 2.46 -0.66
N ALA A 111 11.44 2.02 -0.56
CA ALA A 111 12.53 2.51 -1.41
C ALA A 111 12.37 2.07 -2.88
N ASP A 112 12.82 2.90 -3.82
CA ASP A 112 12.68 2.70 -5.26
C ASP A 112 13.23 1.34 -5.76
N ASP A 113 14.37 0.90 -5.20
CA ASP A 113 14.98 -0.40 -5.49
C ASP A 113 14.03 -1.56 -5.14
N HIS A 114 13.32 -1.45 -4.01
CA HIS A 114 12.36 -2.45 -3.59
C HIS A 114 11.10 -2.43 -4.46
N VAL A 115 10.63 -1.24 -4.87
CA VAL A 115 9.45 -1.10 -5.74
C VAL A 115 9.65 -1.86 -7.05
N THR A 116 10.85 -1.81 -7.63
CA THR A 116 11.17 -2.54 -8.86
C THR A 116 10.99 -4.06 -8.70
N VAL A 117 11.50 -4.63 -7.61
CA VAL A 117 11.34 -6.06 -7.30
C VAL A 117 9.88 -6.40 -7.01
N LEU A 118 9.17 -5.56 -6.27
CA LEU A 118 7.76 -5.77 -5.94
C LEU A 118 6.88 -5.74 -7.19
N LYS A 119 7.14 -4.87 -8.17
CA LYS A 119 6.46 -4.87 -9.48
C LYS A 119 6.62 -6.22 -10.19
N GLN A 120 7.83 -6.80 -10.19
CA GLN A 120 8.05 -8.15 -10.75
C GLN A 120 7.28 -9.24 -9.98
N LEU A 121 7.17 -9.13 -8.65
CA LEU A 121 6.38 -10.07 -7.84
C LEU A 121 4.88 -9.97 -8.13
N VAL A 122 4.38 -8.77 -8.43
CA VAL A 122 2.99 -8.55 -8.86
C VAL A 122 2.74 -9.24 -10.20
N PHE A 123 3.60 -9.02 -11.21
CA PHE A 123 3.45 -9.66 -12.53
C PHE A 123 3.59 -11.18 -12.50
N SER A 124 4.41 -11.73 -11.59
CA SER A 124 4.56 -13.18 -11.42
C SER A 124 3.45 -13.82 -10.57
N GLY A 125 2.52 -13.03 -10.02
CA GLY A 125 1.45 -13.54 -9.16
C GLY A 125 1.99 -14.17 -7.86
N HIS A 126 3.08 -13.62 -7.32
CA HIS A 126 3.78 -14.23 -6.18
C HIS A 126 2.87 -14.30 -4.93
N GLN A 127 2.79 -15.47 -4.31
CA GLN A 127 1.85 -15.73 -3.20
C GLN A 127 2.04 -14.77 -2.01
N MET A 128 3.28 -14.44 -1.64
CA MET A 128 3.53 -13.50 -0.54
C MET A 128 3.01 -12.09 -0.84
N MET A 129 3.05 -11.66 -2.11
CA MET A 129 2.52 -10.36 -2.51
C MET A 129 0.99 -10.37 -2.40
N SER A 130 0.35 -11.42 -2.91
CA SER A 130 -1.10 -11.59 -2.80
C SER A 130 -1.58 -11.63 -1.34
N ALA A 131 -0.86 -12.34 -0.46
CA ALA A 131 -1.18 -12.40 0.96
C ALA A 131 -1.05 -11.04 1.66
N ALA A 132 0.01 -10.26 1.37
CA ALA A 132 0.18 -8.93 1.93
C ALA A 132 -0.94 -7.96 1.50
N LEU A 133 -1.32 -8.00 0.23
CA LEU A 133 -2.44 -7.19 -0.29
C LEU A 133 -3.78 -7.59 0.32
N SER A 134 -4.00 -8.89 0.55
CA SER A 134 -5.21 -9.38 1.22
C SER A 134 -5.29 -8.90 2.68
N ALA A 135 -4.17 -8.88 3.41
CA ALA A 135 -4.13 -8.35 4.78
C ALA A 135 -4.44 -6.85 4.79
N PHE A 136 -3.81 -6.08 3.88
CA PHE A 136 -4.07 -4.66 3.72
C PHE A 136 -5.54 -4.35 3.41
N SER A 137 -6.23 -5.18 2.63
CA SER A 137 -7.65 -4.94 2.32
C SER A 137 -8.58 -4.97 3.54
N VAL A 138 -8.12 -5.52 4.66
CA VAL A 138 -8.87 -5.57 5.93
C VAL A 138 -8.43 -4.45 6.86
N GLU A 139 -7.12 -4.24 7.00
CA GLU A 139 -6.56 -3.31 7.99
C GLU A 139 -6.45 -1.88 7.44
N MET A 140 -6.30 -1.73 6.14
CA MET A 140 -6.17 -0.46 5.41
C MET A 140 -5.03 0.43 5.94
N ASP A 141 -4.01 -0.18 6.55
CA ASP A 141 -2.83 0.46 7.11
C ASP A 141 -1.68 0.48 6.09
N PHE A 142 -1.37 1.69 5.59
CA PHE A 142 -0.32 1.87 4.59
C PHE A 142 1.09 1.69 5.17
N ASP A 143 1.30 2.02 6.44
CA ASP A 143 2.61 1.93 7.09
C ASP A 143 2.97 0.46 7.34
N GLU A 144 2.02 -0.33 7.85
CA GLU A 144 2.20 -1.78 8.05
C GLU A 144 2.37 -2.51 6.71
N LEU A 145 1.61 -2.12 5.69
CA LEU A 145 1.83 -2.65 4.34
C LEU A 145 3.24 -2.30 3.82
N GLY A 146 3.68 -1.06 4.03
CA GLY A 146 5.01 -0.58 3.65
C GLY A 146 6.14 -1.41 4.28
N ASP A 147 6.09 -1.68 5.59
CA ASP A 147 7.05 -2.55 6.28
C ASP A 147 6.99 -3.98 5.73
N THR A 148 5.78 -4.52 5.62
CA THR A 148 5.58 -5.90 5.14
C THR A 148 6.14 -6.09 3.73
N LEU A 149 5.88 -5.16 2.81
CA LEU A 149 6.41 -5.21 1.45
C LEU A 149 7.92 -5.01 1.41
N THR A 150 8.48 -4.11 2.22
CA THR A 150 9.92 -3.92 2.35
C THR A 150 10.61 -5.21 2.83
N ARG A 151 10.02 -5.89 3.81
CA ARG A 151 10.50 -7.18 4.32
C ARG A 151 10.43 -8.29 3.28
N ILE A 152 9.40 -8.30 2.43
CA ILE A 152 9.29 -9.24 1.29
C ILE A 152 10.37 -8.95 0.26
N ALA A 153 10.54 -7.69 -0.17
CA ALA A 153 11.53 -7.30 -1.16
C ALA A 153 12.96 -7.68 -0.72
N LYS A 154 13.34 -7.37 0.54
CA LYS A 154 14.64 -7.75 1.11
C LYS A 154 14.88 -9.27 1.06
N LYS A 155 13.85 -10.08 1.36
CA LYS A 155 13.95 -11.55 1.28
C LYS A 155 14.18 -12.03 -0.15
N VAL A 156 13.46 -11.47 -1.11
CA VAL A 156 13.58 -11.86 -2.53
C VAL A 156 14.95 -11.47 -3.09
N ILE A 157 15.42 -10.27 -2.81
CA ILE A 157 16.77 -9.82 -3.22
C ILE A 157 17.84 -10.74 -2.63
N ALA A 158 17.76 -11.04 -1.32
CA ALA A 158 18.70 -11.95 -0.69
C ALA A 158 18.66 -13.38 -1.29
N GLN A 159 17.47 -13.86 -1.67
CA GLN A 159 17.33 -15.15 -2.35
C GLN A 159 17.96 -15.15 -3.75
N GLN A 160 17.75 -14.09 -4.54
CA GLN A 160 18.36 -13.95 -5.87
C GLN A 160 19.90 -13.94 -5.78
N GLN A 161 20.46 -13.19 -4.83
CA GLN A 161 21.91 -13.16 -4.60
C GLN A 161 22.48 -14.54 -4.21
N GLN A 162 21.75 -15.31 -3.40
CA GLN A 162 22.16 -16.67 -3.03
C GLN A 162 22.10 -17.66 -4.20
N GLN A 163 21.19 -17.46 -5.16
CA GLN A 163 21.10 -18.29 -6.36
C GLN A 163 22.27 -17.99 -7.31
N GLN A 164 22.60 -16.71 -7.53
CA GLN A 164 23.74 -16.31 -8.35
C GLN A 164 25.07 -16.89 -7.81
N GLN A 165 25.29 -16.85 -6.50
CA GLN A 165 26.49 -17.44 -5.88
C GLN A 165 26.58 -18.98 -5.99
N GLN A 166 25.46 -19.66 -6.25
CA GLN A 166 25.45 -21.11 -6.46
C GLN A 166 25.74 -21.48 -7.90
N GLU A 167 25.38 -20.63 -8.87
CA GLU A 167 25.65 -20.84 -10.28
C GLU A 167 27.13 -20.60 -10.65
N GLU A 168 27.83 -19.78 -9.87
CA GLU A 168 29.27 -19.51 -10.06
C GLU A 168 30.21 -20.60 -9.50
N ARG A 169 29.69 -21.66 -8.87
CA ARG A 169 30.49 -22.74 -8.24
C ARG A 169 30.43 -24.05 -8.99
#